data_AF-A0A846GMF2-F1
#
_entry.id   AF-A0A846GMF2-F1
#
_cell.length_a   1.000
_cell.length_b   1.000
_cell.length_c   1.000
_cell.angle_alpha   90.00
_cell.angle_beta   90.00
_cell.angle_gamma   90.00
#
_symmetry.space_group_name_H-M   'P 1'
#
loop_
_entity.id
_entity.type
_entity.pdbx_description
1 polymer ?
#
loop_
_entity_poly.entity_id
_entity_poly.type
_entity_poly.pdbx_seq_one_letter_code
_entity_poly.pdbx_strand_id
1 'polypeptide(L)'
;MELHAYTKTINDIFAANKKYIVPRFHREYYWSKEQVTELWEDIISNIEIKDNNEFHHEEHFLGALVVVGDDKSTVLNIVDGQQRLTTLTIFISALCEGFMEIEKKILSEAIYHNFIAGKDSDGQPYLKL
;
A
#
# COMPACT_ATOMS: atom_id res chain seq x y z
N MET A 1 14.68 -23.32 -4.11
CA MET A 1 13.89 -22.10 -3.90
C MET A 1 14.69 -21.27 -2.92
N GLU A 2 15.27 -20.17 -3.39
CA GLU A 2 16.02 -19.26 -2.53
C GLU A 2 15.05 -18.23 -1.94
N LEU A 3 15.24 -17.90 -0.67
CA LEU A 3 14.44 -16.91 0.04
C LEU A 3 15.27 -15.65 0.22
N HIS A 4 14.75 -14.52 -0.23
CA HIS A 4 15.34 -13.21 0.01
C HIS A 4 14.42 -12.38 0.89
N ALA A 5 15.00 -11.65 1.85
CA ALA A 5 14.27 -10.77 2.76
C ALA A 5 14.89 -9.38 2.74
N TYR A 6 14.06 -8.37 2.51
CA TYR A 6 14.46 -6.98 2.42
C TYR A 6 13.48 -6.10 3.20
N THR A 7 13.99 -5.10 3.88
CA THR A 7 13.15 -4.02 4.42
C THR A 7 12.71 -3.11 3.29
N LYS A 8 11.41 -2.82 3.24
CA LYS A 8 10.78 -1.98 2.20
C LYS A 8 9.78 -1.04 2.86
N THR A 9 9.76 0.21 2.42
CA THR A 9 8.73 1.17 2.82
C THR A 9 7.43 0.91 2.06
N ILE A 10 6.31 1.47 2.53
CA ILE A 10 5.03 1.46 1.79
C ILE A 10 5.21 2.09 0.40
N ASN A 11 6.04 3.13 0.28
CA ASN A 11 6.39 3.70 -1.00
C ASN A 11 7.12 2.70 -1.90
N ASP A 12 8.08 1.93 -1.39
CA ASP A 12 8.76 0.91 -2.22
C ASP A 12 7.80 -0.19 -2.68
N ILE A 13 6.83 -0.57 -1.84
CA ILE A 13 5.84 -1.59 -2.18
C ILE A 13 4.90 -1.08 -3.27
N PHE A 14 4.26 0.07 -3.04
CA PHE A 14 3.20 0.58 -3.91
C PHE A 14 3.71 1.47 -5.04
N ALA A 15 4.71 2.33 -4.85
CA ALA A 15 5.17 3.24 -5.90
C ALA A 15 6.02 2.54 -6.99
N ALA A 16 6.54 1.35 -6.71
CA ALA A 16 7.20 0.56 -7.73
C ALA A 16 6.25 0.21 -8.89
N ASN A 17 6.80 -0.01 -10.08
CA ASN A 17 6.07 -0.57 -11.23
C ASN A 17 5.86 -2.08 -11.04
N LYS A 18 5.22 -2.43 -9.91
CA LYS A 18 4.89 -3.78 -9.51
C LYS A 18 3.37 -3.90 -9.39
N LYS A 19 2.87 -5.04 -9.83
CA LYS A 19 1.49 -5.49 -9.67
C LYS A 19 1.50 -6.71 -8.76
N TYR A 20 0.79 -6.62 -7.66
CA TYR A 20 0.61 -7.70 -6.70
C TYR A 20 -0.69 -8.44 -7.02
N ILE A 21 -0.60 -9.76 -7.16
CA ILE A 21 -1.75 -10.60 -7.50
C ILE A 21 -2.09 -11.45 -6.28
N VAL A 22 -3.33 -11.36 -5.82
CA VAL A 22 -3.90 -12.30 -4.85
C VAL A 22 -4.32 -13.57 -5.61
N PRO A 23 -3.73 -14.75 -5.34
CA PRO A 23 -4.11 -15.98 -6.02
C PRO A 23 -5.56 -16.38 -5.72
N ARG A 24 -6.26 -16.96 -6.72
CA ARG A 24 -7.69 -17.31 -6.62
C ARG A 24 -8.06 -18.27 -5.49
N PHE A 25 -7.10 -19.07 -5.01
CA PHE A 25 -7.33 -20.05 -3.94
C PHE A 25 -7.13 -19.46 -2.54
N HIS A 26 -6.79 -18.17 -2.43
CA HIS A 26 -6.70 -17.49 -1.14
C HIS A 26 -8.09 -17.12 -0.61
N ARG A 27 -8.19 -16.98 0.72
CA ARG A 27 -9.42 -16.51 1.36
C ARG A 27 -9.75 -15.07 0.97
N GLU A 28 -11.02 -14.75 0.97
CA GLU A 28 -11.52 -13.38 0.80
C GLU A 28 -11.03 -12.44 1.90
N TYR A 29 -11.28 -11.14 1.72
CA TYR A 29 -10.99 -10.16 2.76
C TYR A 29 -11.82 -10.48 4.02
N TYR A 30 -11.17 -10.58 5.17
CA TYR A 30 -11.81 -11.02 6.42
C TYR A 30 -11.34 -10.24 7.65
N TRP A 31 -10.59 -9.14 7.45
CA TRP A 31 -10.24 -8.30 8.58
C TRP A 31 -11.47 -7.59 9.15
N SER A 32 -11.68 -7.76 10.45
CA SER A 32 -12.75 -7.08 11.18
C SER A 32 -12.37 -5.63 11.49
N LYS A 33 -13.32 -4.86 12.02
CA LYS A 33 -13.09 -3.48 12.42
C LYS A 33 -11.92 -3.37 13.40
N GLU A 34 -11.83 -4.30 14.34
CA GLU A 34 -10.77 -4.33 15.36
C GLU A 34 -9.38 -4.39 14.71
N GLN A 35 -9.18 -5.27 13.74
CA GLN A 35 -7.90 -5.42 13.04
C GLN A 35 -7.57 -4.21 12.15
N VAL A 36 -8.59 -3.62 11.53
CA VAL A 36 -8.43 -2.39 10.75
C VAL A 36 -8.06 -1.22 11.67
N THR A 37 -8.70 -1.12 12.84
CA THR A 37 -8.41 -0.10 13.85
C THR A 37 -7.01 -0.26 14.42
N GLU A 38 -6.56 -1.47 14.72
CA GLU A 38 -5.20 -1.75 15.19
C GLU A 38 -4.16 -1.27 14.17
N LEU A 39 -4.30 -1.65 12.89
CA LEU A 39 -3.39 -1.16 11.84
C LEU A 39 -3.42 0.36 11.71
N TRP A 40 -4.60 0.97 11.81
CA TRP A 40 -4.76 2.42 11.74
C TRP A 40 -4.02 3.10 12.89
N GLU A 41 -4.25 2.65 14.12
CA GLU A 41 -3.62 3.14 15.34
C GLU A 41 -2.09 3.00 15.28
N ASP A 42 -1.58 1.87 14.81
CA ASP A 42 -0.14 1.66 14.60
C ASP A 42 0.45 2.69 13.61
N ILE A 43 -0.27 3.05 12.55
CA ILE A 43 0.23 4.02 11.57
C ILE A 43 0.28 5.42 12.16
N ILE A 44 -0.83 5.89 12.75
CA ILE A 44 -0.95 7.26 13.26
C ILE A 44 -0.21 7.50 14.56
N SER A 45 0.00 6.49 15.42
CA SER A 45 0.80 6.66 16.64
C SER A 45 2.27 6.98 16.35
N ASN A 46 2.74 6.67 15.14
CA ASN A 46 4.11 6.93 14.69
C ASN A 46 4.22 8.20 13.83
N ILE A 47 3.16 9.01 13.75
CA ILE A 47 3.13 10.26 12.99
C ILE A 47 2.79 11.41 13.95
N GLU A 48 3.66 12.42 14.00
CA GLU A 48 3.47 13.62 14.80
C GLU A 48 3.58 14.87 13.90
N ILE A 49 2.63 15.80 14.04
CA ILE A 49 2.73 17.15 13.47
C ILE A 49 2.91 18.12 14.64
N LYS A 50 4.09 18.73 14.74
CA LYS A 50 4.41 19.68 15.80
C LYS A 50 3.74 21.04 15.57
N ASP A 51 3.68 21.86 16.62
CA ASP A 51 3.04 23.19 16.59
C ASP A 51 3.60 24.14 15.51
N ASN A 52 4.83 23.89 15.04
CA ASN A 52 5.48 24.63 13.95
C ASN A 52 5.21 24.04 12.55
N ASN A 53 4.23 23.14 12.40
CA ASN A 53 3.93 22.36 11.20
C ASN A 53 5.08 21.43 10.73
N GLU A 54 6.04 21.10 11.59
CA GLU A 54 7.01 20.07 11.25
C GLU A 54 6.38 18.68 11.34
N PHE A 55 6.55 17.90 10.28
CA PHE A 55 6.17 16.49 10.22
C PHE A 55 7.32 15.63 10.76
N HIS A 56 7.05 14.90 11.84
CA HIS A 56 7.97 13.93 12.44
C HIS A 56 7.33 12.55 12.34
N HIS A 57 8.14 11.54 12.03
CA HIS A 57 7.71 10.15 12.01
C HIS A 57 8.81 9.23 12.52
N GLU A 58 8.43 8.11 13.10
CA GLU A 58 9.35 7.02 13.46
C GLU A 58 9.20 5.84 12.49
N GLU A 59 10.27 5.06 12.33
CA GLU A 59 10.18 3.82 11.56
C GLU A 59 9.40 2.77 12.36
N HIS A 60 8.31 2.28 11.78
CA HIS A 60 7.48 1.25 12.39
C HIS A 60 7.36 0.02 11.48
N PHE A 61 7.53 -1.16 12.07
CA PHE A 61 7.41 -2.42 11.32
C PHE A 61 5.96 -2.86 11.21
N LEU A 62 5.34 -2.57 10.06
CA LEU A 62 3.96 -2.98 9.75
C LEU A 62 3.81 -4.48 9.43
N GLY A 63 4.80 -5.32 9.73
CA GLY A 63 4.78 -6.76 9.46
C GLY A 63 5.33 -7.18 8.09
N ALA A 64 5.51 -8.50 7.90
CA ALA A 64 6.03 -9.07 6.66
C ALA A 64 4.97 -9.14 5.53
N LEU A 65 5.44 -9.02 4.29
CA LEU A 65 4.71 -9.32 3.06
C LEU A 65 5.49 -10.43 2.33
N VAL A 66 4.85 -11.57 2.08
CA VAL A 66 5.50 -12.71 1.43
C VAL A 66 4.97 -12.82 0.01
N VAL A 67 5.86 -12.80 -0.97
CA VAL A 67 5.52 -12.87 -2.39
C VAL A 67 6.34 -13.92 -3.12
N VAL A 68 5.79 -14.45 -4.22
CA VAL A 68 6.51 -15.27 -5.19
C VAL A 68 6.53 -14.57 -6.54
N GLY A 69 7.74 -14.36 -7.06
CA GLY A 69 8.00 -13.86 -8.41
C GLY A 69 9.49 -13.60 -8.60
N ASP A 70 9.86 -13.25 -9.83
CA ASP A 70 11.20 -12.75 -10.13
C ASP A 70 11.27 -11.27 -9.70
N ASP A 71 12.35 -10.85 -9.03
CA ASP A 71 12.60 -9.45 -8.68
C ASP A 71 12.59 -8.53 -9.92
N LYS A 72 12.89 -9.06 -11.10
CA LYS A 72 12.80 -8.34 -12.39
C LYS A 72 11.38 -8.29 -12.95
N SER A 73 10.49 -9.18 -12.52
CA SER A 73 9.10 -9.22 -12.98
C SER A 73 8.31 -8.02 -12.47
N THR A 74 7.48 -7.42 -13.31
CA THR A 74 6.51 -6.40 -12.88
C THR A 74 5.31 -7.02 -12.15
N VAL A 75 5.20 -8.34 -12.10
CA VAL A 75 4.09 -9.06 -11.44
C VAL A 75 4.63 -9.98 -10.34
N LEU A 76 4.04 -9.87 -9.15
CA LEU A 76 4.37 -10.65 -7.96
C LEU A 76 3.09 -11.29 -7.40
N ASN A 77 3.14 -12.56 -7.03
CA ASN A 77 1.98 -13.24 -6.42
C ASN A 77 2.10 -13.17 -4.90
N ILE A 78 1.06 -12.73 -4.21
CA ILE A 78 1.03 -12.65 -2.75
C ILE A 78 0.82 -14.05 -2.19
N VAL A 79 1.67 -14.44 -1.24
CA VAL A 79 1.54 -15.67 -0.43
C VAL A 79 0.96 -15.34 0.94
N ASP A 80 1.45 -14.26 1.56
CA ASP A 80 0.99 -13.80 2.87
C ASP A 80 1.07 -12.27 2.96
N GLY A 81 0.28 -11.67 3.84
CA GLY A 81 0.14 -10.21 3.99
C GLY A 81 -0.99 -9.60 3.15
N GLN A 82 -1.80 -10.41 2.46
CA GLN A 82 -2.86 -9.93 1.58
C GLN A 82 -3.85 -8.98 2.26
N GLN A 83 -4.29 -9.30 3.48
CA GLN A 83 -5.33 -8.54 4.17
C GLN A 83 -4.81 -7.13 4.48
N ARG A 84 -3.58 -7.07 5.01
CA ARG A 84 -2.91 -5.82 5.32
C ARG A 84 -2.70 -4.97 4.08
N LEU A 85 -2.23 -5.56 2.98
CA LEU A 85 -2.02 -4.83 1.74
C LEU A 85 -3.34 -4.29 1.19
N THR A 86 -4.42 -5.08 1.23
CA THR A 86 -5.77 -4.63 0.87
C THR A 86 -6.24 -3.48 1.75
N THR A 87 -6.09 -3.57 3.07
CA THR A 87 -6.49 -2.49 4.00
C THR A 87 -5.70 -1.21 3.75
N LEU A 88 -4.39 -1.30 3.49
CA LEU A 88 -3.57 -0.15 3.11
C LEU A 88 -4.05 0.49 1.79
N THR A 89 -4.41 -0.32 0.79
CA THR A 89 -5.00 0.19 -0.46
C THR A 89 -6.33 0.91 -0.21
N ILE A 90 -7.16 0.41 0.71
CA ILE A 90 -8.41 1.06 1.11
C ILE A 90 -8.13 2.40 1.81
N PHE A 91 -7.19 2.45 2.75
CA PHE A 91 -6.79 3.70 3.41
C PHE A 91 -6.31 4.76 2.42
N ILE A 92 -5.48 4.37 1.45
CA ILE A 92 -5.00 5.28 0.40
C ILE A 92 -6.16 5.74 -0.49
N SER A 93 -7.13 4.87 -0.78
CA SER A 93 -8.32 5.23 -1.56
C SER A 93 -9.18 6.26 -0.82
N ALA A 94 -9.42 6.04 0.47
CA ALA A 94 -10.13 7.00 1.33
C ALA A 94 -9.37 8.33 1.46
N LEU A 95 -8.03 8.29 1.48
CA LEU A 95 -7.20 9.50 1.48
C LEU A 95 -7.36 10.29 0.18
N CYS A 96 -7.42 9.62 -0.99
CA CYS A 96 -7.72 10.27 -2.26
C CYS A 96 -9.11 10.95 -2.22
N GLU A 97 -10.13 10.25 -1.72
CA GLU A 97 -11.47 10.82 -1.54
C GLU A 97 -11.45 12.06 -0.63
N GLY A 98 -10.77 11.98 0.52
CA GLY A 98 -10.60 13.11 1.43
C GLY A 98 -9.91 14.32 0.76
N PHE A 99 -8.90 14.10 -0.09
CA PHE A 99 -8.28 15.18 -0.86
C PHE A 99 -9.23 15.81 -1.88
N MET A 100 -10.14 15.04 -2.47
CA MET A 100 -11.18 15.57 -3.36
C MET A 100 -12.16 16.46 -2.61
N GLU A 101 -12.56 16.08 -1.39
CA GLU A 101 -13.47 16.85 -0.54
C GLU A 101 -12.91 18.23 -0.16
N ILE A 102 -11.59 18.34 0.03
CA ILE A 102 -10.91 19.61 0.33
C ILE A 102 -10.35 20.32 -0.92
N GLU A 103 -10.89 20.00 -2.10
CA GLU A 103 -10.54 20.60 -3.41
C GLU A 103 -9.06 20.46 -3.81
N LYS A 104 -8.34 19.48 -3.25
CA LYS A 104 -6.94 19.15 -3.57
C LYS A 104 -6.85 18.09 -4.68
N LYS A 105 -7.56 18.31 -5.78
CA LYS A 105 -7.69 17.34 -6.89
C LYS A 105 -6.36 16.84 -7.45
N ILE A 106 -5.40 17.73 -7.68
CA ILE A 106 -4.07 17.35 -8.21
C ILE A 106 -3.35 16.37 -7.27
N LEU A 107 -3.48 16.58 -5.96
CA LEU A 107 -2.86 15.71 -4.96
C LEU A 107 -3.55 14.34 -4.90
N SER A 108 -4.88 14.31 -4.96
CA SER A 108 -5.65 13.07 -5.08
C SER A 108 -5.22 12.25 -6.31
N GLU A 109 -5.13 12.89 -7.47
CA GLU A 109 -4.71 12.23 -8.72
C GLU A 109 -3.27 11.71 -8.63
N ALA A 110 -2.35 12.50 -8.06
CA ALA A 110 -0.98 12.07 -7.87
C ALA A 110 -0.86 10.84 -6.95
N ILE A 111 -1.60 10.82 -5.82
CA ILE A 111 -1.59 9.69 -4.90
C ILE A 111 -2.22 8.45 -5.54
N TYR A 112 -3.36 8.62 -6.24
CA TYR A 112 -4.01 7.53 -6.94
C TYR A 112 -3.06 6.87 -7.97
N HIS A 113 -2.36 7.66 -8.78
CA HIS A 113 -1.44 7.14 -9.79
C HIS A 113 -0.13 6.57 -9.22
N ASN A 114 0.32 7.08 -8.08
CA ASN A 114 1.52 6.55 -7.45
C ASN A 114 1.25 5.24 -6.71
N PHE A 115 0.10 5.13 -6.03
CA PHE A 115 -0.13 4.06 -5.06
C PHE A 115 -1.23 3.06 -5.44
N ILE A 116 -2.24 3.45 -6.23
CA ILE A 116 -3.39 2.58 -6.54
C ILE A 116 -3.33 2.04 -7.98
N ALA A 117 -3.05 2.90 -8.96
CA ALA A 117 -3.11 2.55 -10.37
C ALA A 117 -1.85 2.98 -11.14
N GLY A 118 -1.18 2.04 -11.80
CA GLY A 118 -0.05 2.31 -12.68
C GLY A 118 -0.43 2.27 -14.17
N LYS A 119 0.56 2.52 -15.03
CA LYS A 119 0.51 2.23 -16.47
C LYS A 119 1.69 1.34 -16.83
N ASP A 120 1.46 0.34 -17.66
CA ASP A 120 2.54 -0.52 -18.16
C ASP A 120 3.33 0.15 -19.29
N SER A 121 4.29 -0.57 -19.86
CA SER A 121 5.13 -0.08 -20.97
C SER A 121 4.35 0.28 -22.23
N ASP A 122 3.15 -0.28 -22.41
CA ASP A 122 2.25 0.00 -23.52
C ASP A 122 1.26 1.12 -23.19
N GLY A 123 1.38 1.72 -22.00
CA GLY A 123 0.50 2.76 -21.49
C GLY A 123 -0.85 2.26 -20.99
N GLN A 124 -1.06 0.95 -20.90
CA GLN A 124 -2.31 0.38 -20.43
C GLN A 124 -2.42 0.52 -18.90
N PRO A 125 -3.56 1.00 -18.39
CA PRO A 125 -3.75 1.15 -16.96
C PRO A 125 -3.86 -0.21 -16.27
N TYR A 126 -3.27 -0.33 -15.09
CA TYR A 126 -3.45 -1.48 -14.22
C TYR A 126 -3.59 -1.04 -12.76
N LEU A 127 -4.35 -1.81 -11.98
CA LEU A 127 -4.37 -1.67 -10.52
C LEU A 127 -3.18 -2.41 -9.92
N LYS A 128 -2.56 -1.80 -8.91
CA LYS A 128 -1.35 -2.34 -8.27
C LYS A 128 -1.65 -3.53 -7.36
N LEU A 129 -2.88 -3.66 -6.87
CA LEU A 129 -3.41 -4.81 -6.15
C LEU A 129 -4.68 -5.32 -6.84
#